data_AF-A0A135WFP8-F1
#
_entry.id   AF-A0A135WFP8-F1
#
_cell.length_a   1.000
_cell.length_b   1.000
_cell.length_c   1.000
_cell.angle_alpha   90.00
_cell.angle_beta   90.00
_cell.angle_gamma   90.00
#
_symmetry.space_group_name_H-M   'P 1'
#
loop_
_entity.id
_entity.type
_entity.pdbx_description
1 polymer ?
#
loop_
_entity_poly.entity_id
_entity_poly.type
_entity_poly.pdbx_seq_one_letter_code
_entity_poly.pdbx_strand_id
1 'polypeptide(L)'
;MCSFTTLQLEPDEIEAPVARRIFMEVIEGYSTTEISLRLHRDGIKTRKGKNFHPSTISSLLERRTYIGETNFKSSKFGEEITLKDTHEGIVTLEEYLQVREILANKQKFNTRTHAVTSPLDKLIYCKKCRRLMQVNLAKGKYIHLQKCNAYKYGERCDNSGCSLNHLLPLVYSEVKKRINVIREKLEKVKAGSGNERLERLEKELKGVTKQLKNKESEKDDLLNFLLRKVIPETVYAKKNKEIEEEIKQLQQRANDKLEAIANSNVQNDVEHLKGLLQHIVNIELKPVDEQNRILKKIIDKIIYEREDGNISLDIQFKE
;
A
#
# COMPACT_ATOMS: atom_id res chain seq x y z
N MET A 1 -25.31 -47.85 -22.43
CA MET A 1 -25.39 -46.72 -21.47
C MET A 1 -24.10 -46.74 -20.67
N CYS A 2 -23.19 -45.81 -20.91
CA CYS A 2 -21.98 -45.70 -20.07
C CYS A 2 -22.41 -45.07 -18.74
N SER A 3 -22.42 -45.85 -17.66
CA SER A 3 -22.51 -45.29 -16.31
C SER A 3 -21.25 -44.49 -16.05
N PHE A 4 -21.37 -43.16 -16.05
CA PHE A 4 -20.33 -42.28 -15.54
C PHE A 4 -20.36 -42.39 -14.01
N THR A 5 -19.46 -43.18 -13.44
CA THR A 5 -19.22 -43.15 -11.99
C THR A 5 -18.51 -41.83 -11.69
N THR A 6 -19.27 -40.80 -11.34
CA THR A 6 -18.70 -39.53 -10.87
C THR A 6 -18.07 -39.75 -9.50
N LEU A 7 -16.78 -39.41 -9.36
CA LEU A 7 -16.09 -39.38 -8.08
C LEU A 7 -16.85 -38.45 -7.12
N GLN A 8 -17.41 -39.00 -6.05
CA GLN A 8 -18.14 -38.28 -5.03
C GLN A 8 -17.25 -38.05 -3.81
N LEU A 9 -17.32 -36.87 -3.22
CA LEU A 9 -16.67 -36.58 -1.93
C LEU A 9 -17.60 -37.01 -0.81
N GLU A 10 -17.06 -37.72 0.17
CA GLU A 10 -17.79 -38.13 1.38
C GLU A 10 -17.07 -37.56 2.62
N PRO A 11 -17.82 -37.05 3.63
CA PRO A 11 -17.23 -36.58 4.87
C PRO A 11 -16.49 -37.72 5.61
N ASP A 12 -15.23 -37.49 5.97
CA ASP A 12 -14.45 -38.42 6.77
C ASP A 12 -14.93 -38.43 8.23
N GLU A 13 -15.17 -39.62 8.80
CA GLU A 13 -15.73 -39.77 10.15
C GLU A 13 -14.87 -39.15 11.26
N ILE A 14 -13.57 -38.96 11.04
CA ILE A 14 -12.61 -38.42 12.03
C ILE A 14 -12.34 -36.93 11.77
N GLU A 15 -12.09 -36.54 10.52
CA GLU A 15 -11.71 -35.18 10.16
C GLU A 15 -12.92 -34.24 10.03
N ALA A 16 -14.09 -34.73 9.61
CA ALA A 16 -15.28 -33.89 9.43
C ALA A 16 -15.81 -33.28 10.74
N PRO A 17 -15.87 -34.01 11.87
CA PRO A 17 -16.25 -33.42 13.17
C PRO A 17 -15.30 -32.31 13.62
N VAL A 18 -13.99 -32.46 13.34
CA VAL A 18 -12.99 -31.43 13.65
C VAL A 18 -13.21 -30.18 12.81
N ALA A 19 -13.48 -30.34 11.51
CA ALA A 19 -13.82 -29.21 10.65
C ALA A 19 -15.08 -28.50 11.14
N ARG A 20 -16.16 -29.23 11.43
CA ARG A 20 -17.41 -28.65 11.95
C ARG A 20 -17.19 -27.89 13.25
N ARG A 21 -16.43 -28.46 14.18
CA ARG A 21 -16.05 -27.80 15.44
C ARG A 21 -15.35 -26.46 15.20
N ILE A 22 -14.42 -26.40 14.23
CA ILE A 22 -13.72 -25.15 13.89
C ILE A 22 -14.70 -24.07 13.45
N PHE A 23 -15.70 -24.39 12.62
CA PHE A 23 -16.74 -23.43 12.20
C PHE A 23 -17.57 -22.96 13.40
N MET A 24 -18.03 -23.89 14.24
CA MET A 24 -18.84 -23.56 15.43
C MET A 24 -18.08 -22.67 16.42
N GLU A 25 -16.80 -22.96 16.70
CA GLU A 25 -16.00 -22.13 17.60
C GLU A 25 -15.80 -20.70 17.06
N VAL A 26 -15.81 -20.48 15.75
CA VAL A 26 -15.80 -19.11 15.20
C VAL A 26 -17.14 -18.40 15.45
N ILE A 27 -18.27 -19.10 15.29
CA ILE A 27 -19.61 -18.57 15.56
C ILE A 27 -19.75 -18.20 17.05
N GLU A 28 -19.19 -19.02 17.94
CA GLU A 28 -19.09 -18.76 19.38
C GLU A 28 -18.16 -17.58 19.73
N GLY A 29 -17.42 -17.04 18.76
CA GLY A 29 -16.64 -15.81 18.89
C GLY A 29 -15.13 -16.01 19.07
N TYR A 30 -14.65 -17.26 19.15
CA TYR A 30 -13.22 -17.54 19.30
C TYR A 30 -12.40 -17.09 18.09
N SER A 31 -11.16 -16.67 18.32
CA SER A 31 -10.19 -16.32 17.26
C SER A 31 -9.50 -17.57 16.71
N THR A 32 -8.97 -17.50 15.49
CA THR A 32 -8.22 -18.61 14.89
C THR A 32 -7.00 -19.03 15.71
N THR A 33 -6.41 -18.10 16.49
CA THR A 33 -5.34 -18.39 17.45
C THR A 33 -5.85 -19.16 18.66
N GLU A 34 -7.00 -18.78 19.22
CA GLU A 34 -7.61 -19.50 20.36
C GLU A 34 -8.06 -20.90 19.94
N ILE A 35 -8.66 -21.04 18.76
CA ILE A 35 -9.06 -22.33 18.19
C ILE A 35 -7.83 -23.23 18.00
N SER A 36 -6.73 -22.69 17.44
CA SER A 36 -5.45 -23.41 17.31
C SER A 36 -4.95 -23.94 18.66
N LEU A 37 -4.99 -23.13 19.72
CA LEU A 37 -4.56 -23.52 21.06
C LEU A 37 -5.49 -24.58 21.68
N ARG A 38 -6.80 -24.47 21.46
CA ARG A 38 -7.79 -25.45 21.95
C ARG A 38 -7.63 -26.80 21.27
N LEU A 39 -7.53 -26.84 19.95
CA LEU A 39 -7.25 -28.06 19.20
C LEU A 39 -5.95 -28.73 19.67
N HIS A 40 -4.90 -27.93 19.93
CA HIS A 40 -3.65 -28.46 20.46
C HIS A 40 -3.81 -29.05 21.86
N ARG A 41 -4.53 -28.36 22.76
CA ARG A 41 -4.81 -28.83 24.12
C ARG A 41 -5.58 -30.15 24.12
N ASP A 42 -6.50 -30.30 23.19
CA ASP A 42 -7.33 -31.50 23.06
C ASP A 42 -6.63 -32.63 22.30
N GLY A 43 -5.34 -32.47 21.98
CA GLY A 43 -4.52 -33.49 21.30
C GLY A 43 -4.81 -33.65 19.81
N ILE A 44 -5.64 -32.78 19.22
CA ILE A 44 -6.06 -32.87 17.83
C ILE A 44 -4.95 -32.31 16.93
N LYS A 45 -4.45 -33.15 16.03
CA LYS A 45 -3.35 -32.84 15.10
C LYS A 45 -3.84 -32.87 13.66
N THR A 46 -3.14 -32.13 12.80
CA THR A 46 -3.34 -32.21 11.35
C THR A 46 -2.95 -33.61 10.84
N ARG A 47 -3.40 -33.97 9.63
CA ARG A 47 -3.02 -35.23 8.94
C ARG A 47 -1.50 -35.49 8.87
N LYS A 48 -0.68 -34.44 8.90
CA LYS A 48 0.81 -34.54 8.93
C LYS A 48 1.39 -34.63 10.35
N GLY A 49 0.57 -34.84 11.37
CA GLY A 49 0.97 -34.93 12.78
C GLY A 49 1.42 -33.60 13.40
N LYS A 50 1.19 -32.46 12.75
CA LYS A 50 1.54 -31.12 13.25
C LYS A 50 0.35 -30.44 13.90
N ASN A 51 0.61 -29.47 14.77
CA ASN A 51 -0.43 -28.59 15.31
C ASN A 51 -1.07 -27.74 14.20
N PHE A 52 -2.35 -27.41 14.38
CA PHE A 52 -3.06 -26.49 13.49
C PHE A 52 -2.49 -25.08 13.65
N HIS A 53 -1.87 -24.53 12.60
CA HIS A 53 -1.46 -23.13 12.60
C HIS A 53 -2.69 -22.22 12.35
N PRO A 54 -2.77 -21.01 12.95
CA PRO A 54 -3.91 -20.11 12.74
C PRO A 54 -4.19 -19.79 11.27
N SER A 55 -3.16 -19.72 10.42
CA SER A 55 -3.33 -19.53 8.97
C SER A 55 -3.97 -20.75 8.30
N THR A 56 -3.67 -21.97 8.75
CA THR A 56 -4.30 -23.20 8.25
C THR A 56 -5.79 -23.21 8.57
N ILE A 57 -6.15 -22.81 9.79
CA ILE A 57 -7.54 -22.65 10.22
C ILE A 57 -8.23 -21.57 9.39
N SER A 58 -7.57 -20.43 9.17
CA SER A 58 -8.10 -19.36 8.32
C SER A 58 -8.39 -19.86 6.90
N SER A 59 -7.44 -20.55 6.25
CA SER A 59 -7.63 -21.11 4.92
C SER A 59 -8.72 -22.18 4.87
N LEU A 60 -8.91 -22.94 5.94
CA LEU A 60 -9.98 -23.93 6.05
C LEU A 60 -11.35 -23.24 6.01
N LEU A 61 -11.53 -22.19 6.81
CA LEU A 61 -12.79 -21.41 6.92
C LEU A 61 -13.19 -20.68 5.64
N GLU A 62 -12.29 -20.54 4.65
CA GLU A 62 -12.62 -19.90 3.36
C GLU A 62 -13.16 -20.88 2.33
N ARG A 63 -12.87 -22.18 2.47
CA ARG A 63 -13.19 -23.17 1.45
C ARG A 63 -14.70 -23.41 1.39
N ARG A 64 -15.26 -23.23 0.20
CA ARG A 64 -16.67 -23.54 -0.11
C ARG A 64 -16.95 -25.05 -0.20
N THR A 65 -15.91 -25.88 -0.20
CA THR A 65 -16.06 -27.34 -0.11
C THR A 65 -16.84 -27.76 1.14
N TYR A 66 -16.70 -27.04 2.26
CA TYR A 66 -17.42 -27.37 3.49
C TYR A 66 -18.94 -27.11 3.44
N ILE A 67 -19.45 -26.44 2.40
CA ILE A 67 -20.88 -26.25 2.13
C ILE A 67 -21.38 -27.08 0.93
N GLY A 68 -20.61 -28.09 0.49
CA GLY A 68 -21.01 -28.94 -0.63
C GLY A 68 -20.76 -28.34 -2.02
N GLU A 69 -19.98 -27.26 -2.13
CA GLU A 69 -19.64 -26.64 -3.42
C GLU A 69 -18.22 -27.07 -3.89
N THR A 70 -18.04 -27.26 -5.19
CA THR A 70 -16.72 -27.58 -5.78
C THR A 70 -16.37 -26.63 -6.91
N ASN A 71 -15.16 -26.07 -6.86
CA ASN A 71 -14.62 -25.23 -7.94
C ASN A 71 -13.82 -26.11 -8.91
N PHE A 72 -14.20 -26.08 -10.18
CA PHE A 72 -13.47 -26.69 -11.27
C PHE A 72 -12.87 -25.61 -12.16
N LYS A 73 -11.55 -25.66 -12.36
CA LYS A 73 -10.85 -24.77 -13.29
C LYS A 73 -10.44 -25.56 -14.54
N SER A 74 -11.05 -25.24 -15.67
CA SER A 74 -10.68 -25.86 -16.94
C SER A 74 -9.36 -25.29 -17.44
N SER A 75 -8.30 -26.10 -17.48
CA SER A 75 -7.02 -25.72 -18.09
C SER A 75 -7.12 -25.47 -19.60
N LYS A 76 -8.14 -26.06 -20.24
CA LYS A 76 -8.36 -25.99 -21.69
C LYS A 76 -9.16 -24.76 -22.13
N PHE A 77 -10.08 -24.29 -21.28
CA PHE A 77 -10.98 -23.17 -21.59
C PHE A 77 -10.74 -21.93 -20.71
N GLY A 78 -9.90 -22.02 -19.68
CA GLY A 78 -9.59 -20.90 -18.78
C GLY A 78 -10.74 -20.51 -17.85
N GLU A 79 -11.89 -21.18 -17.93
CA GLU A 79 -13.09 -20.90 -17.14
C GLU A 79 -13.04 -21.60 -15.78
N GLU A 80 -13.48 -20.88 -14.74
CA GLU A 80 -13.70 -21.40 -13.39
C GLU A 80 -15.21 -21.58 -13.17
N ILE A 81 -15.64 -22.83 -13.03
CA ILE A 81 -17.04 -23.20 -12.82
C ILE A 81 -17.19 -23.65 -11.36
N THR A 82 -18.11 -23.04 -10.62
CA THR A 82 -18.50 -23.50 -9.29
C THR A 82 -19.76 -24.35 -9.41
N LEU A 83 -19.65 -25.63 -9.07
CA LEU A 83 -20.79 -26.53 -8.99
C LEU A 83 -21.31 -26.56 -7.55
N LYS A 84 -22.62 -26.44 -7.40
CA LYS A 84 -23.32 -26.57 -6.11
C LYS A 84 -23.79 -28.01 -5.91
N ASP A 85 -24.03 -28.37 -4.66
CA ASP A 85 -24.60 -29.67 -4.25
C ASP A 85 -23.82 -30.88 -4.77
N THR A 86 -22.48 -30.79 -4.76
CA THR A 86 -21.61 -31.88 -5.23
C THR A 86 -21.40 -32.98 -4.20
N HIS A 87 -21.58 -32.66 -2.92
CA HIS A 87 -21.48 -33.59 -1.79
C HIS A 87 -22.17 -33.01 -0.56
N GLU A 88 -22.35 -33.83 0.47
CA GLU A 88 -22.86 -33.39 1.76
C GLU A 88 -21.91 -32.37 2.41
N GLY A 89 -22.41 -31.16 2.64
CA GLY A 89 -21.67 -30.11 3.34
C GLY A 89 -21.53 -30.42 4.82
N ILE A 90 -20.36 -30.12 5.39
CA ILE A 90 -20.08 -30.25 6.83
C ILE A 90 -20.80 -29.14 7.63
N VAL A 91 -21.05 -27.99 6.99
CA VAL A 91 -21.81 -26.86 7.54
C VAL A 91 -22.84 -26.36 6.53
N THR A 92 -23.89 -25.73 7.03
CA THR A 92 -24.90 -25.07 6.20
C THR A 92 -24.35 -23.81 5.56
N LEU A 93 -25.00 -23.35 4.48
CA LEU A 93 -24.68 -22.08 3.84
C LEU A 93 -24.81 -20.91 4.83
N GLU A 94 -25.82 -20.94 5.71
CA GLU A 94 -26.07 -19.91 6.71
C GLU A 94 -24.93 -19.82 7.73
N GLU A 95 -24.51 -20.95 8.31
CA GLU A 95 -23.36 -21.02 9.23
C GLU A 95 -22.07 -20.54 8.56
N TYR A 96 -21.83 -20.93 7.30
CA TYR A 96 -20.66 -20.48 6.54
C TYR A 96 -20.68 -18.96 6.34
N LEU A 97 -21.80 -18.40 5.91
CA LEU A 97 -21.93 -16.95 5.70
C LEU A 97 -21.74 -16.18 7.01
N GLN A 98 -22.29 -16.67 8.11
CA GLN A 98 -22.12 -16.09 9.44
C GLN A 98 -20.63 -16.07 9.85
N VAL A 99 -19.91 -17.18 9.65
CA VAL A 99 -18.46 -17.25 9.88
C VAL A 99 -17.71 -16.24 9.02
N ARG A 100 -18.03 -16.13 7.72
CA ARG A 100 -17.40 -15.16 6.81
C ARG A 100 -17.64 -13.72 7.27
N GLU A 101 -18.84 -13.41 7.75
CA GLU A 101 -19.18 -12.10 8.31
C GLU A 101 -18.37 -11.80 9.58
N ILE A 102 -18.29 -12.74 10.53
CA ILE A 102 -17.50 -12.60 11.77
C ILE A 102 -16.03 -12.32 11.45
N LEU A 103 -15.44 -13.06 10.51
CA LEU A 103 -14.05 -12.87 10.09
C LEU A 103 -13.84 -11.53 9.38
N ALA A 104 -14.76 -11.13 8.50
CA ALA A 104 -14.69 -9.85 7.80
C ALA A 104 -14.85 -8.66 8.76
N ASN A 105 -15.75 -8.75 9.74
CA ASN A 105 -15.92 -7.73 10.77
C ASN A 105 -14.68 -7.65 11.66
N LYS A 106 -14.09 -8.78 12.08
CA LYS A 106 -12.80 -8.77 12.80
C LYS A 106 -11.68 -8.14 11.98
N GLN A 107 -11.64 -8.30 10.65
CA GLN A 107 -10.69 -7.61 9.77
C GLN A 107 -10.92 -6.09 9.74
N LYS A 108 -12.19 -5.65 9.66
CA LYS A 108 -12.60 -4.24 9.72
C LYS A 108 -12.34 -3.60 11.09
N PHE A 109 -12.37 -4.36 12.18
CA PHE A 109 -12.00 -3.86 13.52
C PHE A 109 -10.50 -3.99 13.82
N ASN A 110 -9.77 -4.87 13.12
CA ASN A 110 -8.30 -4.95 13.16
C ASN A 110 -7.59 -3.90 12.31
N THR A 111 -8.31 -3.05 11.57
CA THR A 111 -7.82 -1.69 11.28
C THR A 111 -7.90 -0.82 12.55
N ARG A 112 -7.43 -1.35 13.69
CA ARG A 112 -6.96 -0.51 14.79
C ARG A 112 -5.80 0.28 14.22
N THR A 113 -6.08 1.52 13.82
CA THR A 113 -5.08 2.58 13.83
C THR A 113 -4.66 2.78 15.27
N HIS A 114 -3.87 1.84 15.81
CA HIS A 114 -3.11 2.11 17.01
C HIS A 114 -2.36 3.42 16.72
N ALA A 115 -2.57 4.42 17.58
CA ALA A 115 -1.88 5.69 17.45
C ALA A 115 -0.39 5.41 17.31
N VAL A 116 0.24 6.01 16.31
CA VAL A 116 1.67 5.83 16.05
C VAL A 116 2.41 6.19 17.33
N THR A 117 2.96 5.17 17.98
CA THR A 117 3.54 5.30 19.32
C THR A 117 4.98 5.82 19.25
N SER A 118 5.59 5.77 18.06
CA SER A 118 6.99 6.13 17.83
C SER A 118 7.27 6.43 16.36
N PRO A 119 8.25 7.29 16.04
CA PRO A 119 8.75 7.46 14.67
C PRO A 119 9.25 6.14 14.05
N LEU A 120 9.76 5.20 14.85
CA LEU A 120 10.29 3.91 14.38
C LEU A 120 9.28 2.76 14.46
N ASP A 121 8.00 3.07 14.70
CA ASP A 121 6.96 2.05 14.80
C ASP A 121 6.86 1.21 13.53
N LYS A 122 6.89 -0.12 13.70
CA LYS A 122 6.90 -1.14 12.63
C LYS A 122 8.09 -1.07 11.65
N LEU A 123 9.24 -0.52 12.06
CA LEU A 123 10.45 -0.49 11.22
C LEU A 123 11.61 -1.36 11.74
N ILE A 124 11.63 -1.70 13.04
CA ILE A 124 12.78 -2.36 13.68
C ILE A 124 12.58 -3.88 13.73
N TYR A 125 13.55 -4.62 13.22
CA TYR A 125 13.60 -6.08 13.20
C TYR A 125 14.81 -6.58 13.95
N CYS A 126 14.65 -7.65 14.74
CA CYS A 126 15.76 -8.27 15.44
C CYS A 126 16.69 -9.01 14.46
N LYS A 127 18.00 -8.76 14.52
CA LYS A 127 19.00 -9.47 13.70
C LYS A 127 19.03 -10.99 13.95
N LYS A 128 18.93 -11.40 15.22
CA LYS A 128 19.02 -12.82 15.65
C LYS A 128 17.83 -13.68 15.22
N CYS A 129 16.61 -13.16 15.34
CA CYS A 129 15.37 -13.92 15.09
C CYS A 129 14.51 -13.40 13.93
N ARG A 130 14.90 -12.28 13.30
CA ARG A 130 14.22 -11.64 12.16
C ARG A 130 12.76 -11.24 12.40
N ARG A 131 12.32 -11.18 13.65
CA ARG A 131 10.97 -10.73 14.01
C ARG A 131 10.95 -9.23 14.27
N LEU A 132 9.82 -8.61 13.97
CA LEU A 132 9.56 -7.22 14.29
C LEU A 132 9.62 -7.01 15.81
N MET A 133 10.33 -5.98 16.23
CA MET A 133 10.47 -5.60 17.63
C MET A 133 9.43 -4.54 18.00
N GLN A 134 8.90 -4.63 19.22
CA GLN A 134 7.86 -3.74 19.71
C GLN A 134 8.45 -2.52 20.41
N VAL A 135 7.79 -1.38 20.23
CA VAL A 135 8.14 -0.14 20.89
C VAL A 135 7.02 0.22 21.87
N ASN A 136 7.35 0.39 23.14
CA ASN A 136 6.36 0.74 24.16
C ASN A 136 6.49 2.20 24.57
N LEU A 137 5.34 2.81 24.88
CA LEU A 137 5.25 4.10 25.54
C LEU A 137 5.29 3.87 27.06
N ALA A 138 6.35 4.32 27.73
CA ALA A 138 6.40 4.36 29.18
C ALA A 138 6.08 5.77 29.67
N LYS A 139 5.01 5.89 30.49
CA LYS A 139 4.57 7.13 31.18
C LYS A 139 4.49 8.36 30.27
N GLY A 140 4.09 8.19 29.00
CA GLY A 140 3.93 9.28 28.03
C GLY A 140 5.23 10.02 27.63
N LYS A 141 6.40 9.62 28.15
CA LYS A 141 7.67 10.36 27.99
C LYS A 141 8.82 9.53 27.43
N TYR A 142 8.84 8.22 27.72
CA TYR A 142 9.95 7.36 27.31
C TYR A 142 9.48 6.33 26.31
N ILE A 143 10.00 6.43 25.09
CA ILE A 143 9.77 5.43 24.06
C ILE A 143 10.93 4.44 24.17
N HIS A 144 10.64 3.17 24.49
CA HIS A 144 11.66 2.13 24.66
C HIS A 144 11.42 0.96 23.72
N LEU A 145 12.48 0.56 22.99
CA LEU A 145 12.48 -0.64 22.17
C LEU A 145 12.53 -1.84 23.10
N GLN A 146 11.50 -2.68 23.08
CA GLN A 146 11.42 -3.82 23.98
C GLN A 146 12.50 -4.86 23.69
N LYS A 147 12.86 -5.64 24.71
CA LYS A 147 13.59 -6.90 24.50
C LYS A 147 12.84 -7.74 23.48
N CYS A 148 13.57 -8.48 22.64
CA CYS A 148 12.93 -9.36 21.68
C CYS A 148 12.07 -10.42 22.41
N ASN A 149 10.79 -10.48 22.04
CA ASN A 149 9.82 -11.41 22.64
C ASN A 149 9.57 -12.65 21.78
N ALA A 150 10.34 -12.82 20.70
CA ALA A 150 10.19 -13.96 19.82
C ALA A 150 10.76 -15.24 20.46
N TYR A 151 10.09 -16.36 20.20
CA TYR A 151 10.60 -17.69 20.48
C TYR A 151 11.22 -18.28 19.21
N LYS A 152 12.42 -18.83 19.31
CA LYS A 152 13.14 -19.52 18.24
C LYS A 152 13.63 -20.85 18.79
N TYR A 153 13.25 -21.95 18.15
CA TYR A 153 13.62 -23.32 18.57
C TYR A 153 13.28 -23.66 20.04
N GLY A 154 12.20 -23.09 20.59
CA GLY A 154 11.76 -23.33 21.97
C GLY A 154 12.36 -22.38 23.01
N GLU A 155 13.35 -21.57 22.64
CA GLU A 155 13.97 -20.59 23.54
C GLU A 155 13.58 -19.15 23.16
N ARG A 156 13.54 -18.28 24.17
CA ARG A 156 13.26 -16.84 23.95
C ARG A 156 14.51 -16.18 23.42
N CYS A 157 14.36 -15.33 22.39
CA CYS A 157 15.44 -14.53 21.86
C CYS A 157 16.05 -13.66 22.96
N ASP A 158 17.37 -13.72 23.07
CA ASP A 158 18.21 -13.03 24.04
C ASP A 158 18.46 -11.55 23.67
N ASN A 159 18.17 -11.15 22.42
CA ASN A 159 18.42 -9.79 21.93
C ASN A 159 17.72 -8.73 22.78
N SER A 160 18.51 -7.92 23.47
CA SER A 160 18.05 -6.94 24.44
C SER A 160 17.50 -5.68 23.78
N GLY A 161 16.61 -4.96 24.48
CA GLY A 161 16.08 -3.69 24.01
C GLY A 161 17.00 -2.50 24.31
N CYS A 162 16.61 -1.30 23.90
CA CYS A 162 17.25 -0.05 24.33
C CYS A 162 16.31 1.17 24.24
N SER A 163 16.75 2.28 24.85
CA SER A 163 16.06 3.57 24.75
C SER A 163 16.11 4.10 23.31
N LEU A 164 14.97 4.55 22.79
CA LEU A 164 14.94 5.16 21.46
C LEU A 164 15.70 6.48 21.37
N ASN A 165 15.99 7.12 22.51
CA ASN A 165 16.83 8.33 22.52
C ASN A 165 18.24 8.07 21.96
N HIS A 166 18.73 6.82 22.01
CA HIS A 166 19.98 6.45 21.37
C HIS A 166 19.79 6.03 19.90
N LEU A 167 18.63 5.47 19.55
CA LEU A 167 18.37 4.98 18.19
C LEU A 167 17.96 6.09 17.21
N LEU A 168 17.07 6.98 17.62
CA LEU A 168 16.50 8.01 16.74
C LEU A 168 17.56 8.93 16.14
N PRO A 169 18.55 9.47 16.89
CA PRO A 169 19.59 10.31 16.29
C PRO A 169 20.43 9.56 15.24
N LEU A 170 20.73 8.28 15.49
CA LEU A 170 21.46 7.44 14.53
C LEU A 170 20.65 7.27 13.25
N VAL A 171 19.37 6.88 13.37
CA VAL A 171 18.49 6.75 12.20
C VAL A 171 18.34 8.06 11.43
N TYR A 172 18.15 9.19 12.12
CA TYR A 172 18.01 10.48 11.45
C TYR A 172 19.29 10.93 10.76
N SER A 173 20.46 10.69 11.35
CA SER A 173 21.73 11.01 10.71
C SER A 173 21.94 10.20 9.42
N GLU A 174 21.62 8.91 9.42
CA GLU A 174 21.70 8.07 8.21
C GLU A 174 20.67 8.48 7.14
N VAL A 175 19.44 8.80 7.53
CA VAL A 175 18.42 9.32 6.61
C VAL A 175 18.86 10.67 6.01
N LYS A 176 19.46 11.56 6.82
CA LYS A 176 20.00 12.84 6.34
C LYS A 176 21.14 12.65 5.34
N LYS A 177 22.02 11.65 5.50
CA LYS A 177 23.06 11.33 4.49
C LYS A 177 22.45 10.94 3.15
N ARG A 178 21.26 10.31 3.15
CA ARG A 178 20.56 9.90 1.92
C ARG A 178 20.07 11.09 1.08
N ILE A 179 19.92 12.28 1.67
CA ILE A 179 19.55 13.51 0.95
C ILE A 179 20.48 13.74 -0.25
N ASN A 180 21.79 13.56 -0.07
CA ASN A 180 22.76 13.77 -1.14
C ASN A 180 22.57 12.78 -2.29
N VAL A 181 22.30 11.51 -1.98
CA VAL A 181 22.04 10.49 -3.02
C VAL A 181 20.74 10.78 -3.76
N ILE A 182 19.70 11.25 -3.08
CA ILE A 182 18.43 11.65 -3.72
C ILE A 182 18.66 12.87 -4.63
N ARG A 183 19.48 13.84 -4.21
CA ARG A 183 19.88 14.99 -5.04
C ARG A 183 20.64 14.54 -6.28
N GLU A 184 21.60 13.64 -6.16
CA GLU A 184 22.34 13.10 -7.30
C GLU A 184 21.42 12.35 -8.28
N LYS A 185 20.48 11.54 -7.77
CA LYS A 185 19.45 10.90 -8.61
C LYS A 185 18.61 11.96 -9.33
N LEU A 186 18.18 13.01 -8.64
CA LEU A 186 17.40 14.11 -9.23
C LEU A 186 18.17 14.80 -10.36
N GLU A 187 19.45 15.11 -10.16
CA GLU A 187 20.29 15.72 -11.20
C GLU A 187 20.50 14.79 -12.40
N LYS A 188 20.63 13.48 -12.19
CA LYS A 188 20.69 12.50 -13.29
C LYS A 188 19.39 12.43 -14.09
N VAL A 189 18.24 12.49 -13.42
CA VAL A 189 16.93 12.52 -14.08
C VAL A 189 16.78 13.79 -14.92
N LYS A 190 17.24 14.94 -14.40
CA LYS A 190 17.30 16.19 -15.17
C LYS A 190 18.33 16.17 -16.31
N ALA A 191 19.43 15.43 -16.18
CA ALA A 191 20.43 15.36 -17.24
C ALA A 191 20.06 14.36 -18.35
N GLY A 192 19.00 13.56 -18.18
CA GLY A 192 18.57 12.55 -19.15
C GLY A 192 17.81 13.15 -20.34
N SER A 193 17.78 12.42 -21.47
CA SER A 193 17.09 12.81 -22.71
C SER A 193 15.59 13.11 -22.56
N GLY A 194 14.96 12.56 -21.51
CA GLY A 194 13.57 12.89 -21.18
C GLY A 194 13.39 14.31 -20.63
N ASN A 195 14.41 14.92 -20.03
CA ASN A 195 14.40 16.32 -19.62
C ASN A 195 14.54 17.26 -20.82
N GLU A 196 15.37 16.93 -21.82
CA GLU A 196 15.47 17.71 -23.06
C GLU A 196 14.12 17.80 -23.80
N ARG A 197 13.38 16.69 -23.83
CA ARG A 197 12.02 16.65 -24.37
C ARG A 197 11.05 17.52 -23.56
N LEU A 198 11.15 17.48 -22.23
CA LEU A 198 10.34 18.33 -21.34
C LEU A 198 10.65 19.82 -21.54
N GLU A 199 11.92 20.21 -21.52
CA GLU A 199 12.37 21.58 -21.75
C GLU A 199 11.89 22.12 -23.10
N ARG A 200 11.90 21.27 -24.14
CA ARG A 200 11.34 21.61 -25.44
C ARG A 200 9.83 21.85 -25.36
N LEU A 201 9.07 20.96 -24.72
CA LEU A 201 7.62 21.12 -24.55
C LEU A 201 7.27 22.38 -23.74
N GLU A 202 8.01 22.68 -22.68
CA GLU A 202 7.85 23.90 -21.89
C GLU A 202 8.11 25.16 -22.72
N LYS A 203 9.17 25.15 -23.53
CA LYS A 203 9.49 26.27 -24.44
C LYS A 203 8.41 26.47 -25.50
N GLU A 204 7.89 25.38 -26.07
CA GLU A 204 6.78 25.42 -27.03
C GLU A 204 5.49 25.93 -26.37
N LEU A 205 5.16 25.47 -25.16
CA LEU A 205 4.01 25.95 -24.38
C LEU A 205 4.11 27.45 -24.10
N LYS A 206 5.31 27.94 -23.72
CA LYS A 206 5.57 29.38 -23.53
C LYS A 206 5.36 30.18 -24.83
N GLY A 207 5.71 29.61 -25.97
CA GLY A 207 5.43 30.20 -27.28
C GLY A 207 3.93 30.31 -27.58
N VAL A 208 3.19 29.23 -27.37
CA VAL A 208 1.73 29.17 -27.62
C VAL A 208 0.96 30.09 -26.69
N THR A 209 1.31 30.13 -25.40
CA THR A 209 0.66 31.03 -24.42
C THR A 209 0.91 32.51 -24.75
N LYS A 210 2.08 32.86 -25.29
CA LYS A 210 2.35 34.22 -25.79
C LYS A 210 1.47 34.56 -26.99
N GLN A 211 1.29 33.63 -27.94
CA GLN A 211 0.40 33.82 -29.09
C GLN A 211 -1.05 34.00 -28.65
N LEU A 212 -1.51 33.19 -27.68
CA LEU A 212 -2.84 33.30 -27.09
C LEU A 212 -3.07 34.70 -26.52
N LYS A 213 -2.16 35.18 -25.67
CA LYS A 213 -2.26 36.50 -25.05
C LYS A 213 -2.31 37.63 -26.08
N ASN A 214 -1.53 37.52 -27.15
CA ASN A 214 -1.57 38.51 -28.23
C ASN A 214 -2.93 38.51 -28.95
N LYS A 215 -3.53 37.34 -29.18
CA LYS A 215 -4.85 37.21 -29.82
C LYS A 215 -5.99 37.69 -28.93
N GLU A 216 -5.91 37.44 -27.62
CA GLU A 216 -6.83 38.00 -26.63
C GLU A 216 -6.77 39.53 -26.62
N SER A 217 -5.56 40.11 -26.65
CA SER A 217 -5.39 41.57 -26.79
C SER A 217 -5.96 42.10 -28.10
N GLU A 218 -5.77 41.40 -29.23
CA GLU A 218 -6.34 41.77 -30.52
C GLU A 218 -7.89 41.77 -30.49
N LYS A 219 -8.49 40.84 -29.73
CA LYS A 219 -9.94 40.79 -29.50
C LYS A 219 -10.43 42.01 -28.70
N ASP A 220 -9.71 42.38 -27.65
CA ASP A 220 -10.03 43.55 -26.82
C ASP A 220 -9.90 44.85 -27.63
N ASP A 221 -8.86 44.98 -28.45
CA ASP A 221 -8.67 46.11 -29.36
C ASP A 221 -9.79 46.20 -30.40
N LEU A 222 -10.21 45.06 -30.97
CA LEU A 222 -11.32 44.99 -31.91
C LEU A 222 -12.63 45.47 -31.27
N LEU A 223 -12.90 45.11 -30.01
CA LEU A 223 -14.05 45.60 -29.25
C LEU A 223 -13.97 47.11 -29.01
N ASN A 224 -12.79 47.63 -28.66
CA ASN A 224 -12.57 49.06 -28.48
C ASN A 224 -12.82 49.87 -29.77
N PHE A 225 -12.44 49.35 -30.93
CA PHE A 225 -12.74 50.00 -32.21
C PHE A 225 -14.24 50.06 -32.53
N LEU A 226 -15.00 49.02 -32.17
CA LEU A 226 -16.46 49.03 -32.31
C LEU A 226 -17.10 50.06 -31.36
N LEU A 227 -16.68 50.11 -30.09
CA LEU A 227 -17.20 51.07 -29.11
C LEU A 227 -16.95 52.53 -29.53
N ARG A 228 -15.82 52.80 -30.17
CA ARG A 228 -15.48 54.10 -30.77
C ARG A 228 -16.18 54.35 -32.11
N LYS A 229 -17.00 53.41 -32.59
CA LYS A 229 -17.71 53.44 -33.88
C LYS A 229 -16.79 53.63 -35.10
N VAL A 230 -15.53 53.19 -34.99
CA VAL A 230 -14.54 53.26 -36.07
C VAL A 230 -14.79 52.17 -37.13
N ILE A 231 -15.40 51.06 -36.72
CA ILE A 231 -15.76 49.94 -37.59
C ILE A 231 -17.26 49.61 -37.46
N PRO A 232 -17.89 49.11 -38.54
CA PRO A 232 -19.27 48.66 -38.50
C PRO A 232 -19.40 47.29 -37.82
N GLU A 233 -20.57 47.03 -37.24
CA GLU A 233 -20.88 45.79 -36.50
C GLU A 233 -20.70 44.52 -37.34
N THR A 234 -20.97 44.60 -38.65
CA THR A 234 -20.77 43.48 -39.58
C THR A 234 -19.31 43.07 -39.74
N VAL A 235 -18.38 44.05 -39.73
CA VAL A 235 -16.93 43.81 -39.80
C VAL A 235 -16.42 43.27 -38.47
N TYR A 236 -16.90 43.81 -37.36
CA TYR A 236 -16.62 43.28 -36.02
C TYR A 236 -17.03 41.82 -35.92
N ALA A 237 -18.27 41.47 -36.27
CA ALA A 237 -18.78 40.11 -36.15
C ALA A 237 -17.94 39.09 -36.93
N LYS A 238 -17.51 39.43 -38.15
CA LYS A 238 -16.64 38.57 -38.96
C LYS A 238 -15.26 38.40 -38.31
N LYS A 239 -14.61 39.49 -37.92
CA LYS A 239 -13.25 39.46 -37.34
C LYS A 239 -13.22 38.83 -35.95
N ASN A 240 -14.22 39.09 -35.12
CA ASN A 240 -14.36 38.48 -33.81
C ASN A 240 -14.49 36.96 -33.92
N LYS A 241 -15.26 36.47 -34.90
CA LYS A 241 -15.38 35.02 -35.15
C LYS A 241 -14.05 34.39 -35.58
N GLU A 242 -13.31 35.03 -36.49
CA GLU A 242 -11.97 34.57 -36.92
C GLU A 242 -11.00 34.50 -35.71
N ILE A 243 -10.95 35.55 -34.89
CA ILE A 243 -10.08 35.63 -33.71
C ILE A 243 -10.51 34.60 -32.65
N GLU A 244 -11.80 34.42 -32.40
CA GLU A 244 -12.31 33.41 -31.45
C GLU A 244 -11.94 31.99 -31.87
N GLU A 245 -11.98 31.69 -33.16
CA GLU A 245 -11.61 30.38 -33.70
C GLU A 245 -10.10 30.13 -33.55
N GLU A 246 -9.27 31.15 -33.81
CA GLU A 246 -7.82 31.09 -33.56
C GLU A 246 -7.47 30.96 -32.07
N ILE A 247 -8.15 31.70 -31.18
CA ILE A 247 -8.00 31.57 -29.72
C ILE A 247 -8.34 30.15 -29.30
N LYS A 248 -9.45 29.59 -29.77
CA LYS A 248 -9.87 28.22 -29.44
C LYS A 248 -8.82 27.19 -29.87
N GLN A 249 -8.24 27.34 -31.06
CA GLN A 249 -7.17 26.47 -31.54
C GLN A 249 -5.89 26.59 -30.70
N LEU A 250 -5.51 27.81 -30.31
CA LEU A 250 -4.35 28.06 -29.45
C LEU A 250 -4.56 27.52 -28.03
N GLN A 251 -5.77 27.63 -27.48
CA GLN A 251 -6.14 27.05 -26.19
C GLN A 251 -6.04 25.53 -26.22
N GLN A 252 -6.58 24.89 -27.27
CA GLN A 252 -6.46 23.44 -27.44
C GLN A 252 -4.99 23.01 -27.51
N ARG A 253 -4.17 23.68 -28.33
CA ARG A 253 -2.73 23.39 -28.46
C ARG A 253 -1.94 23.60 -27.17
N ALA A 254 -2.37 24.53 -26.31
CA ALA A 254 -1.78 24.74 -25.00
C ALA A 254 -2.15 23.61 -24.03
N ASN A 255 -3.43 23.22 -24.01
CA ASN A 255 -3.93 22.12 -23.19
C ASN A 255 -3.27 20.79 -23.55
N ASP A 256 -3.17 20.45 -24.85
CA ASP A 256 -2.52 19.21 -25.30
C ASP A 256 -1.04 19.14 -24.84
N LYS A 257 -0.35 20.30 -24.81
CA LYS A 257 1.04 20.39 -24.32
C LYS A 257 1.13 20.28 -22.80
N LEU A 258 0.20 20.89 -22.08
CA LEU A 258 0.10 20.75 -20.62
C LEU A 258 -0.12 19.29 -20.23
N GLU A 259 -1.02 18.58 -20.92
CA GLU A 259 -1.25 17.15 -20.72
C GLU A 259 0.00 16.32 -21.05
N ALA A 260 0.70 16.64 -22.15
CA ALA A 260 1.94 15.94 -22.50
C ALA A 260 3.07 16.14 -21.47
N ILE A 261 3.14 17.33 -20.85
CA ILE A 261 4.10 17.63 -19.76
C ILE A 261 3.70 16.87 -18.48
N ALA A 262 2.43 16.94 -18.09
CA ALA A 262 1.92 16.26 -16.90
C ALA A 262 2.05 14.73 -16.98
N ASN A 263 1.87 14.16 -18.17
CA ASN A 263 2.01 12.72 -18.40
C ASN A 263 3.45 12.28 -18.67
N SER A 264 4.43 13.19 -18.57
CA SER A 264 5.83 12.83 -18.69
C SER A 264 6.29 12.11 -17.42
N ASN A 265 6.78 10.88 -17.56
CA ASN A 265 7.38 10.11 -16.47
C ASN A 265 8.50 10.90 -15.75
N VAL A 266 9.26 11.70 -16.51
CA VAL A 266 10.35 12.51 -15.95
C VAL A 266 9.83 13.61 -15.04
N GLN A 267 8.69 14.24 -15.38
CA GLN A 267 8.11 15.29 -14.52
C GLN A 267 7.58 14.69 -13.22
N ASN A 268 6.90 13.55 -13.30
CA ASN A 268 6.40 12.81 -12.15
C ASN A 268 7.55 12.35 -11.23
N ASP A 269 8.65 11.84 -11.80
CA ASP A 269 9.83 11.44 -11.05
C ASP A 269 10.52 12.64 -10.37
N VAL A 270 10.64 13.76 -11.08
CA VAL A 270 11.21 15.01 -10.53
C VAL A 270 10.37 15.55 -9.37
N GLU A 271 9.05 15.60 -9.51
CA GLU A 271 8.14 16.04 -8.46
C GLU A 271 8.17 15.10 -7.25
N HIS A 272 8.18 13.79 -7.49
CA HIS A 272 8.29 12.80 -6.43
C HIS A 272 9.60 12.94 -5.64
N LEU A 273 10.75 13.07 -6.32
CA LEU A 273 12.05 13.24 -5.68
C LEU A 273 12.17 14.57 -4.93
N LYS A 274 11.64 15.67 -5.49
CA LYS A 274 11.57 16.98 -4.80
C LYS A 274 10.71 16.90 -3.54
N GLY A 275 9.55 16.25 -3.62
CA GLY A 275 8.66 16.04 -2.47
C GLY A 275 9.35 15.22 -1.37
N LEU A 276 10.04 14.13 -1.73
CA LEU A 276 10.82 13.34 -0.77
C LEU A 276 11.89 14.19 -0.06
N LEU A 277 12.64 15.01 -0.81
CA LEU A 277 13.65 15.90 -0.22
C LEU A 277 13.03 16.88 0.78
N GLN A 278 11.90 17.51 0.43
CA GLN A 278 11.22 18.47 1.31
C GLN A 278 10.75 17.82 2.61
N HIS A 279 10.25 16.57 2.55
CA HIS A 279 9.78 15.86 3.73
C HIS A 279 10.92 15.43 4.67
N ILE A 280 12.11 15.14 4.15
CA ILE A 280 13.25 14.71 4.97
C ILE A 280 13.86 15.88 5.75
N VAL A 281 13.79 17.09 5.20
CA VAL A 281 14.31 18.30 5.87
C VAL A 281 13.58 18.51 7.20
N ASN A 282 14.36 18.69 8.27
CA ASN A 282 13.86 18.93 9.63
C ASN A 282 12.89 17.84 10.14
N ILE A 283 13.07 16.59 9.72
CA ILE A 283 12.20 15.47 10.14
C ILE A 283 12.03 15.39 11.66
N GLU A 284 13.08 15.68 12.42
CA GLU A 284 13.11 15.66 13.89
C GLU A 284 12.11 16.62 14.56
N LEU A 285 11.70 17.69 13.87
CA LEU A 285 10.80 18.72 14.38
C LEU A 285 9.31 18.43 14.08
N LYS A 286 9.02 17.39 13.29
CA LYS A 286 7.66 17.06 12.85
C LYS A 286 6.89 16.27 13.92
N PRO A 287 5.54 16.19 13.85
CA PRO A 287 4.77 15.27 14.69
C PRO A 287 5.18 13.81 14.53
N VAL A 288 5.05 13.00 15.58
CA VAL A 288 5.53 11.60 15.63
C VAL A 288 4.94 10.72 14.51
N ASP A 289 3.66 10.92 14.19
CA ASP A 289 2.97 10.23 13.10
C ASP A 289 3.54 10.62 11.72
N GLU A 290 3.82 11.90 11.51
CA GLU A 290 4.42 12.40 10.27
C GLU A 290 5.85 11.88 10.12
N GLN A 291 6.63 11.89 11.21
CA GLN A 291 7.97 11.29 11.23
C GLN A 291 7.92 9.81 10.80
N ASN A 292 7.02 9.01 11.38
CA ASN A 292 6.88 7.59 11.03
C ASN A 292 6.47 7.39 9.56
N ARG A 293 5.54 8.21 9.07
CA ARG A 293 5.08 8.14 7.67
C ARG A 293 6.22 8.43 6.69
N ILE A 294 7.05 9.43 6.98
CA ILE A 294 8.21 9.77 6.17
C ILE A 294 9.26 8.66 6.21
N LEU A 295 9.60 8.17 7.40
CA LEU A 295 10.57 7.08 7.56
C LEU A 295 10.13 5.81 6.83
N LYS A 296 8.84 5.43 6.90
CA LYS A 296 8.30 4.26 6.16
C LYS A 296 8.32 4.42 4.64
N LYS A 297 8.37 5.64 4.10
CA LYS A 297 8.54 5.87 2.65
C LYS A 297 9.98 5.62 2.21
N ILE A 298 10.95 5.82 3.09
CA ILE A 298 12.38 5.83 2.76
C ILE A 298 13.06 4.52 3.18
N ILE A 299 12.67 3.99 4.34
CA ILE A 299 13.26 2.82 4.97
C ILE A 299 12.34 1.62 4.73
N ASP A 300 12.92 0.51 4.28
CA ASP A 300 12.24 -0.79 4.22
C ASP A 300 12.22 -1.43 5.61
N LYS A 301 13.41 -1.59 6.20
CA LYS A 301 13.59 -2.19 7.53
C LYS A 301 14.89 -1.73 8.18
N ILE A 302 14.89 -1.75 9.51
CA ILE A 302 16.05 -1.50 10.36
C ILE A 302 16.38 -2.80 11.08
N ILE A 303 17.52 -3.39 10.78
CA ILE A 303 18.01 -4.59 11.45
C ILE A 303 18.79 -4.15 12.70
N TYR A 304 18.31 -4.58 13.87
CA TYR A 304 18.82 -4.19 15.17
C TYR A 304 19.40 -5.37 15.94
N GLU A 305 20.54 -5.13 16.57
CA GLU A 305 21.21 -6.05 17.49
C GLU A 305 21.85 -5.29 18.64
N ARG A 306 21.77 -5.88 19.83
CA ARG A 306 22.50 -5.42 21.00
C ARG A 306 23.24 -6.58 21.65
N GLU A 307 24.57 -6.49 21.63
CA GLU A 307 25.48 -7.45 22.23
C GLU A 307 26.49 -6.71 23.13
N ASP A 308 26.65 -7.18 24.36
CA ASP A 308 27.61 -6.66 25.35
C ASP A 308 27.60 -5.14 25.54
N GLY A 309 26.39 -4.54 25.45
CA GLY A 309 26.19 -3.10 25.61
C GLY A 309 26.33 -2.30 24.32
N ASN A 310 26.94 -2.86 23.27
CA ASN A 310 27.07 -2.22 21.97
C ASN A 310 25.78 -2.35 21.14
N ILE A 311 25.40 -1.27 20.46
CA ILE A 311 24.22 -1.21 19.59
C ILE A 311 24.69 -1.24 18.14
N SER A 312 24.17 -2.19 17.36
CA SER A 312 24.36 -2.28 15.91
C SER A 312 23.04 -2.02 15.19
N LEU A 313 23.09 -1.16 14.18
CA LEU A 313 21.98 -0.81 13.30
C LEU A 313 22.39 -0.97 11.85
N ASP A 314 21.67 -1.81 11.10
CA ASP A 314 21.75 -1.87 9.65
C ASP A 314 20.42 -1.36 9.06
N ILE A 315 20.45 -0.20 8.40
CA ILE A 315 19.27 0.47 7.85
C ILE A 315 19.18 0.15 6.37
N GLN A 316 18.14 -0.59 5.99
CA GLN A 316 17.89 -0.98 4.62
C GLN A 316 16.86 -0.02 4.01
N PHE A 317 17.32 0.75 3.03
CA PHE A 317 16.52 1.75 2.32
C PHE A 317 15.73 1.12 1.17
N LYS A 318 14.59 1.72 0.84
CA LYS A 318 13.84 1.39 -0.38
C LYS A 318 14.61 1.93 -1.60
N GLU A 319 14.59 1.17 -2.69
CA GLU A 319 15.31 1.48 -3.94
C GLU A 319 14.76 2.70 -4.68
#